data_AF-A0A392PMK3-F1
#
_entry.id   AF-A0A392PMK3-F1
#
_cell.length_a   1.000
_cell.length_b   1.000
_cell.length_c   1.000
_cell.angle_alpha   90.00
_cell.angle_beta   90.00
_cell.angle_gamma   90.00
#
_symmetry.space_group_name_H-M   'P 1'
#
loop_
_entity.id
_entity.type
_entity.pdbx_description
1 polymer ?
#
loop_
_entity_poly.entity_id
_entity_poly.type
_entity_poly.pdbx_seq_one_letter_code
_entity_poly.pdbx_strand_id
1 'polypeptide(L)'
;TVSKTPNLKNIVQKLFRHYGLDEPPLADNEDAGKQFRSLLNRIRESGPVMLVLDNVFPGLESFVETLRAQVPDCEIQARVPDCKILITSRVVFPRFETSSLKPLNNDDAVTLFRHVALPKDGKKRTYDPDEQYVQQVCYIHPITLNIV
;
A
#
# COMPACT_ATOMS: atom_id res chain seq x y z
N THR A 1 8.90 -7.30 14.97
CA THR A 1 8.18 -6.70 16.11
C THR A 1 6.99 -5.94 15.57
N VAL A 2 5.76 -6.46 15.66
CA VAL A 2 4.58 -5.70 15.23
C VAL A 2 3.56 -5.76 16.34
N SER A 3 3.74 -4.87 17.30
CA SER A 3 2.75 -4.57 18.33
C SER A 3 2.82 -3.08 18.53
N LYS A 4 1.92 -2.37 17.86
CA LYS A 4 1.40 -1.08 18.28
C LYS A 4 0.06 -0.92 17.57
N THR A 5 -1.00 -0.87 18.36
CA THR A 5 -2.32 -0.46 17.90
C THR A 5 -2.17 0.82 17.07
N PRO A 6 -2.75 0.89 15.87
CA PRO A 6 -2.68 2.10 15.06
C PRO A 6 -3.26 3.28 15.84
N ASN A 7 -2.57 4.41 15.77
CA ASN A 7 -2.94 5.62 16.48
C ASN A 7 -3.06 6.74 15.47
N LEU A 8 -4.27 7.31 15.35
CA LEU A 8 -4.59 8.33 14.37
C LEU A 8 -3.66 9.55 14.50
N LYS A 9 -3.38 10.00 15.73
CA LYS A 9 -2.49 11.15 15.97
C LYS A 9 -1.09 10.91 15.42
N ASN A 10 -0.51 9.74 15.70
CA ASN A 10 0.82 9.39 15.20
C ASN A 10 0.86 9.32 13.66
N ILE A 11 -0.22 8.86 13.03
CA ILE A 11 -0.33 8.82 11.57
C ILE A 11 -0.38 10.24 11.01
N VAL A 12 -1.23 11.10 11.56
CA VAL A 12 -1.36 12.50 11.13
C VAL A 12 -0.03 13.24 11.26
N GLN A 13 0.64 13.16 12.41
CA GLN A 13 1.94 13.80 12.61
C GLN A 13 3.00 13.31 11.61
N LYS A 14 3.08 11.99 11.38
CA LYS A 14 3.99 11.43 10.37
C LYS A 14 3.71 11.96 8.96
N LEU A 15 2.43 12.14 8.61
CA LEU A 15 2.06 12.69 7.32
C LEU A 15 2.47 14.16 7.19
N PHE A 16 2.21 15.00 8.19
CA PHE A 16 2.69 16.39 8.19
C PHE A 16 4.21 16.47 8.02
N ARG A 17 4.96 15.67 8.77
CA ARG A 17 6.42 15.57 8.64
C ARG A 17 6.85 15.15 7.24
N HIS A 18 6.16 14.18 6.63
CA HIS A 18 6.47 13.70 5.28
C HIS A 18 6.32 14.80 4.21
N TYR A 19 5.32 15.68 4.36
CA TYR A 19 5.11 16.83 3.49
C TYR A 19 5.94 18.06 3.88
N GLY A 20 6.88 17.93 4.82
CA GLY A 20 7.73 19.03 5.27
C GLY A 20 6.97 20.13 6.02
N LEU A 21 5.85 19.78 6.64
CA LEU A 21 5.00 20.70 7.41
C LEU A 21 5.25 20.53 8.91
N ASP A 22 5.03 21.59 9.66
CA ASP A 22 5.06 21.55 11.12
C ASP A 22 3.99 20.60 11.65
N GLU A 23 4.38 19.75 12.60
CA GLU A 23 3.46 18.82 13.23
C GLU A 23 2.46 19.57 14.12
N PRO A 24 1.14 19.49 13.84
CA PRO A 24 0.17 20.19 14.65
C PRO A 24 0.11 19.56 16.06
N PRO A 25 -0.13 20.36 17.11
CA PRO A 25 -0.49 19.82 18.41
C PRO A 25 -1.84 19.10 18.31
N LEU A 26 -1.92 17.84 18.74
CA LEU A 26 -3.13 17.01 18.61
C LEU A 26 -3.71 16.64 19.99
N ALA A 27 -4.80 17.31 20.39
CA ALA A 27 -5.41 17.13 21.71
C ALA A 27 -6.09 15.76 21.86
N ASP A 28 -6.85 15.32 20.86
CA ASP A 28 -7.58 14.05 20.84
C ASP A 28 -7.70 13.50 19.40
N ASN A 29 -8.48 12.45 19.20
CA ASN A 29 -8.68 11.85 17.88
C ASN A 29 -9.60 12.68 16.97
N GLU A 30 -10.49 13.53 17.53
CA GLU A 30 -11.34 14.41 16.75
C GLU A 30 -10.51 15.53 16.13
N ASP A 31 -9.64 16.15 16.92
CA ASP A 31 -8.67 17.14 16.48
C ASP A 31 -7.70 16.56 15.45
N ALA A 32 -7.18 15.35 15.70
CA ALA A 32 -6.39 14.62 14.70
C ALA A 32 -7.14 14.41 13.38
N GLY A 33 -8.43 14.05 13.45
CA GLY A 33 -9.28 13.92 12.27
C GLY A 33 -9.47 15.23 11.50
N LYS A 34 -9.63 16.36 12.22
CA LYS A 34 -9.71 17.71 11.61
C LYS A 34 -8.41 18.08 10.90
N GLN A 35 -7.27 17.88 11.55
CA GLN A 35 -5.95 18.15 10.95
C GLN A 35 -5.68 17.23 9.75
N PHE A 36 -6.10 15.97 9.83
CA PHE A 36 -6.01 15.02 8.72
C PHE A 36 -6.79 15.49 7.49
N ARG A 37 -8.05 15.91 7.68
CA ARG A 37 -8.87 16.50 6.60
C ARG A 37 -8.22 17.73 5.98
N SER A 38 -7.72 18.63 6.82
CA SER A 38 -7.05 19.86 6.37
C SER A 38 -5.86 19.55 5.48
N LEU A 39 -5.01 18.60 5.90
CA LEU A 39 -3.87 18.16 5.12
C LEU A 39 -4.30 17.56 3.78
N LEU A 40 -5.29 16.67 3.78
CA LEU A 40 -5.78 16.03 2.55
C LEU A 40 -6.34 17.07 1.57
N ASN A 41 -7.12 18.05 2.05
CA ASN A 41 -7.64 19.12 1.20
C ASN A 41 -6.52 19.94 0.55
N ARG A 42 -5.46 20.24 1.30
CA ARG A 42 -4.29 20.95 0.76
C ARG A 42 -3.54 20.12 -0.29
N ILE A 43 -3.38 18.81 -0.08
CA ILE A 43 -2.72 17.94 -1.06
C ILE A 43 -3.59 17.80 -2.33
N ARG A 44 -4.91 17.74 -2.16
CA ARG A 44 -5.87 17.64 -3.27
C ARG A 44 -5.84 18.83 -4.23
N GLU A 45 -5.42 20.01 -3.77
CA GLU A 45 -5.20 21.17 -4.66
C GLU A 45 -4.20 20.87 -5.78
N SER A 46 -3.30 19.91 -5.56
CA SER A 46 -2.28 19.48 -6.55
C SER A 46 -2.73 18.30 -7.42
N GLY A 47 -3.90 17.70 -7.15
CA GLY A 47 -4.46 16.59 -7.92
C GLY A 47 -5.05 15.46 -7.07
N PRO A 48 -5.51 14.36 -7.71
CA PRO A 48 -6.11 13.23 -7.02
C PRO A 48 -5.16 12.56 -6.03
N VAL A 49 -5.65 12.22 -4.85
CA VAL A 49 -4.90 11.60 -3.76
C VAL A 49 -5.22 10.10 -3.67
N MET A 50 -4.23 9.28 -3.36
CA MET A 50 -4.43 7.89 -2.97
C MET A 50 -3.76 7.62 -1.63
N LEU A 51 -4.54 7.17 -0.65
CA LEU A 51 -4.06 6.77 0.66
C LEU A 51 -3.87 5.25 0.68
N VAL A 52 -2.64 4.80 0.77
CA VAL A 52 -2.31 3.37 0.88
C VAL A 52 -2.10 3.00 2.34
N LEU A 53 -2.96 2.15 2.88
CA LEU A 53 -2.81 1.56 4.20
C LEU A 53 -2.15 0.19 4.04
N ASP A 54 -0.83 0.16 4.20
CA ASP A 54 -0.05 -1.05 3.99
C ASP A 54 -0.09 -2.00 5.22
N ASN A 55 -0.25 -3.30 4.95
CA ASN A 55 -0.16 -4.38 5.93
C ASN A 55 -1.17 -4.26 7.08
N VAL A 56 -2.44 -4.04 6.74
CA VAL A 56 -3.55 -4.04 7.71
C VAL A 56 -3.87 -5.47 8.16
N PHE A 57 -4.09 -5.67 9.46
CA PHE A 57 -4.35 -6.99 10.08
C PHE A 57 -5.80 -7.10 10.58
N PRO A 58 -6.32 -8.32 10.79
CA PRO A 58 -7.61 -8.50 11.46
C PRO A 58 -7.69 -7.74 12.79
N GLY A 59 -8.83 -7.13 13.09
CA GLY A 59 -9.06 -6.34 14.31
C GLY A 59 -8.81 -4.84 14.15
N LEU A 60 -8.35 -4.38 12.97
CA LEU A 60 -8.17 -2.96 12.65
C LEU A 60 -9.32 -2.38 11.82
N GLU A 61 -10.38 -3.13 11.58
CA GLU A 61 -11.52 -2.72 10.75
C GLU A 61 -12.16 -1.44 11.30
N SER A 62 -12.35 -1.35 12.62
CA SER A 62 -12.91 -0.15 13.27
C SER A 62 -12.01 1.07 13.11
N PHE A 63 -10.69 0.89 13.11
CA PHE A 63 -9.74 1.96 12.87
C PHE A 63 -9.82 2.43 11.40
N VAL A 64 -9.88 1.51 10.44
CA VAL A 64 -10.04 1.83 9.02
C VAL A 64 -11.34 2.60 8.79
N GLU A 65 -12.45 2.18 9.39
CA GLU A 65 -13.72 2.90 9.29
C GLU A 65 -13.67 4.27 9.94
N THR A 66 -13.01 4.38 11.10
CA THR A 66 -12.81 5.68 11.76
C THR A 66 -12.02 6.62 10.85
N LEU A 67 -10.98 6.11 10.18
CA LEU A 67 -10.16 6.86 9.24
C LEU A 67 -10.98 7.27 8.00
N ARG A 68 -11.74 6.35 7.40
CA ARG A 68 -12.64 6.62 6.27
C ARG A 68 -13.70 7.67 6.62
N ALA A 69 -14.28 7.59 7.82
CA ALA A 69 -15.20 8.61 8.33
C ALA A 69 -14.55 9.99 8.49
N GLN A 70 -13.23 10.06 8.67
CA GLN A 70 -12.54 11.35 8.63
C GLN A 70 -12.43 11.92 7.22
N VAL A 71 -12.61 11.12 6.16
CA VAL A 71 -12.48 11.56 4.76
C VAL A 71 -13.77 11.29 3.97
N PRO A 72 -14.91 11.89 4.37
CA PRO A 72 -16.22 11.60 3.80
C PRO A 72 -16.33 11.97 2.31
N ASP A 73 -15.54 12.95 1.86
CA ASP A 73 -15.50 13.39 0.45
C ASP A 73 -14.76 12.40 -0.47
N CYS A 74 -14.13 11.33 0.05
CA CYS A 74 -13.55 10.28 -0.79
C CYS A 74 -14.62 9.38 -1.43
N GLU A 75 -15.90 9.47 -1.03
CA GLU A 75 -16.95 8.57 -1.52
C GLU A 75 -18.23 9.22 -2.07
N ILE A 76 -18.40 10.55 -2.00
CA ILE A 76 -19.65 11.19 -2.46
C ILE A 76 -19.42 12.01 -3.75
N GLN A 77 -19.58 11.28 -4.85
CA GLN A 77 -20.18 11.60 -6.15
C GLN A 77 -20.05 13.00 -6.80
N ALA A 78 -19.61 12.94 -8.07
CA ALA A 78 -19.89 13.87 -9.18
C ALA A 78 -18.91 15.02 -9.48
N ARG A 79 -17.60 14.75 -9.44
CA ARG A 79 -16.60 15.19 -10.45
C ARG A 79 -15.22 14.76 -9.95
N VAL A 80 -14.79 13.57 -10.37
CA VAL A 80 -13.49 12.94 -10.03
C VAL A 80 -13.38 12.53 -8.54
N PRO A 81 -13.08 11.26 -8.20
CA PRO A 81 -12.77 10.89 -6.82
C PRO A 81 -11.38 11.45 -6.50
N ASP A 82 -11.33 12.64 -5.91
CA ASP A 82 -10.08 13.31 -5.57
C ASP A 82 -9.30 12.58 -4.46
N CYS A 83 -9.85 11.49 -3.91
CA CYS A 83 -9.24 10.66 -2.90
C CYS A 83 -9.71 9.20 -3.01
N LYS A 84 -8.77 8.24 -3.03
CA LYS A 84 -9.04 6.79 -2.91
C LYS A 84 -8.27 6.19 -1.75
N ILE A 85 -8.86 5.24 -1.03
CA ILE A 85 -8.17 4.47 0.02
C ILE A 85 -7.90 3.06 -0.52
N LEU A 86 -6.63 2.67 -0.59
CA LEU A 86 -6.19 1.32 -0.93
C LEU A 86 -5.69 0.63 0.34
N ILE A 87 -6.25 -0.53 0.65
CA ILE A 87 -5.83 -1.35 1.78
C ILE A 87 -5.06 -2.55 1.25
N THR A 88 -3.84 -2.78 1.75
CA THR A 88 -3.13 -4.04 1.52
C THR A 88 -3.18 -4.88 2.80
N SER A 89 -3.37 -6.18 2.63
CA SER A 89 -3.58 -7.10 3.75
C SER A 89 -3.20 -8.52 3.36
N ARG A 90 -2.83 -9.32 4.35
CA ARG A 90 -2.62 -10.77 4.20
C ARG A 90 -3.92 -11.57 4.33
N VAL A 91 -5.01 -10.92 4.73
CA VAL A 91 -6.33 -11.50 4.92
C VAL A 91 -7.37 -10.73 4.11
N VAL A 92 -8.45 -11.40 3.74
CA VAL A 92 -9.60 -10.75 3.10
C VAL A 92 -10.44 -10.06 4.18
N PHE A 93 -10.86 -8.83 3.91
CA PHE A 93 -11.81 -8.08 4.74
C PHE A 93 -13.16 -8.04 4.01
N PRO A 94 -14.15 -8.89 4.37
CA PRO A 94 -15.39 -9.05 3.58
C PRO A 94 -16.25 -7.79 3.45
N ARG A 95 -16.00 -6.78 4.30
CA ARG A 95 -16.72 -5.50 4.30
C ARG A 95 -16.25 -4.53 3.22
N PHE A 96 -15.09 -4.79 2.60
CA PHE A 96 -14.51 -3.95 1.56
C PHE A 96 -14.43 -4.71 0.24
N GLU A 97 -14.53 -3.99 -0.88
CA GLU A 97 -14.21 -4.54 -2.19
C GLU A 97 -12.77 -5.07 -2.17
N THR A 98 -12.61 -6.36 -2.41
CA THR A 98 -11.31 -7.04 -2.26
C THR A 98 -10.86 -7.61 -3.59
N SER A 99 -9.61 -7.33 -3.95
CA SER A 99 -8.90 -8.00 -5.04
C SER A 99 -7.78 -8.85 -4.47
N SER A 100 -7.86 -10.16 -4.64
CA SER A 100 -6.82 -11.09 -4.18
C SER A 100 -5.73 -11.21 -5.23
N LEU A 101 -4.48 -10.98 -4.82
CA LEU A 101 -3.32 -11.29 -5.65
C LEU A 101 -3.20 -12.81 -5.81
N LYS A 102 -3.08 -13.27 -7.05
CA LYS A 102 -2.83 -14.67 -7.37
C LYS A 102 -1.31 -14.89 -7.45
N PRO A 103 -0.83 -16.11 -7.13
CA PRO A 103 0.54 -16.50 -7.47
C PRO A 103 0.82 -16.27 -8.96
N LEU A 104 2.07 -15.95 -9.29
CA LEU A 104 2.49 -15.86 -10.68
C LEU A 104 2.32 -17.22 -11.36
N ASN A 105 1.88 -17.21 -12.62
CA ASN A 105 1.97 -18.42 -13.44
C ASN A 105 3.43 -18.68 -13.83
N ASN A 106 3.69 -19.86 -14.41
CA ASN A 106 5.04 -20.30 -14.74
C ASN A 106 5.75 -19.33 -15.71
N ASP A 107 5.07 -18.90 -16.76
CA ASP A 107 5.66 -18.07 -17.80
C ASP A 107 6.03 -16.68 -17.25
N ASP A 108 5.15 -16.10 -16.42
CA ASP A 108 5.39 -14.83 -15.76
C ASP A 108 6.50 -14.93 -14.70
N ALA A 109 6.55 -16.04 -13.95
CA ALA A 109 7.60 -16.28 -12.97
C ALA A 109 8.99 -16.43 -13.62
N VAL A 110 9.08 -17.21 -14.72
CA VAL A 110 10.31 -17.35 -15.50
C VAL A 110 10.73 -16.03 -16.14
N THR A 111 9.77 -15.26 -16.65
CA THR A 111 10.02 -13.94 -17.22
C THR A 111 10.56 -12.99 -16.15
N LEU A 112 9.95 -12.96 -14.96
CA LEU A 112 10.39 -12.10 -13.86
C LEU A 112 11.76 -12.53 -13.33
N PHE A 113 12.01 -13.83 -13.15
CA PHE A 113 13.30 -14.36 -12.74
C PHE A 113 14.40 -13.92 -13.71
N ARG A 114 14.20 -14.11 -15.02
CA ARG A 114 15.15 -13.66 -16.04
C ARG A 114 15.37 -12.15 -15.99
N HIS A 115 14.33 -11.36 -15.76
CA HIS A 115 14.46 -9.91 -15.65
C HIS A 115 15.31 -9.46 -14.44
N VAL A 116 15.19 -10.16 -13.30
CA VAL A 116 15.89 -9.82 -12.06
C VAL A 116 17.32 -10.37 -12.05
N ALA A 117 17.50 -11.64 -12.42
CA ALA A 117 18.78 -12.34 -12.31
C ALA A 117 19.77 -12.00 -13.44
N LEU A 118 19.30 -11.43 -14.56
CA LEU A 118 20.16 -11.17 -15.71
C LEU A 118 20.67 -9.71 -15.75
N PRO A 119 21.96 -9.51 -16.09
CA PRO A 119 22.52 -8.18 -16.28
C PRO A 119 21.84 -7.41 -17.43
N LYS A 120 21.55 -6.11 -17.25
CA LYS A 120 20.86 -5.27 -18.24
C LYS A 120 21.73 -4.85 -19.43
N ASP A 121 22.98 -5.26 -19.46
CA ASP A 121 24.05 -4.82 -20.36
C ASP A 121 24.01 -5.45 -21.77
N GLY A 122 22.86 -5.98 -22.19
CA GLY A 122 22.57 -6.34 -23.59
C GLY A 122 23.41 -7.50 -24.16
N LYS A 123 24.22 -8.16 -23.33
CA LYS A 123 24.99 -9.34 -23.74
C LYS A 123 24.05 -10.51 -24.04
N LYS A 124 24.34 -11.22 -25.13
CA LYS A 124 23.56 -12.39 -25.57
C LYS A 124 23.45 -13.42 -24.45
N ARG A 125 22.26 -14.01 -24.36
CA ARG A 125 21.86 -15.10 -23.47
C ARG A 125 22.92 -16.20 -23.42
N THR A 126 23.61 -16.35 -22.29
CA THR A 126 24.51 -17.50 -22.04
C THR A 126 23.92 -18.48 -21.05
N TYR A 127 22.97 -18.06 -20.21
CA TYR A 127 22.29 -18.90 -19.24
C TYR A 127 20.79 -18.89 -19.51
N ASP A 128 20.25 -20.07 -19.80
CA ASP A 128 18.82 -20.33 -19.81
C ASP A 128 18.48 -21.09 -18.52
N PRO A 129 17.85 -20.44 -17.53
CA PRO A 129 17.57 -21.09 -16.26
C PRO A 129 16.58 -22.25 -16.46
N ASP A 130 16.87 -23.38 -15.81
CA ASP A 130 15.96 -24.53 -15.80
C ASP A 130 14.60 -24.10 -15.21
N GLU A 131 13.54 -24.25 -15.99
CA GLU A 131 12.19 -23.85 -15.61
C GLU A 131 11.71 -24.56 -14.33
N GLN A 132 12.14 -25.81 -14.08
CA GLN A 132 11.82 -26.50 -12.83
C GLN A 132 12.54 -25.88 -11.63
N TYR A 133 13.78 -25.43 -11.82
CA TYR A 133 14.54 -24.72 -10.78
C TYR A 133 13.92 -23.35 -10.48
N VAL A 134 13.55 -22.60 -11.53
CA VAL A 134 12.87 -21.31 -11.37
C VAL A 134 11.54 -21.48 -10.66
N GLN A 135 10.79 -22.54 -10.98
CA GLN A 135 9.58 -22.88 -10.25
C GLN A 135 9.88 -23.12 -8.77
N GLN A 136 10.86 -23.95 -8.39
CA GLN A 136 11.18 -24.18 -6.98
C GLN A 136 11.54 -22.91 -6.21
N VAL A 137 12.27 -21.99 -6.86
CA VAL A 137 12.70 -20.72 -6.25
C VAL A 137 11.55 -19.69 -6.20
N CYS A 138 10.70 -19.64 -7.23
CA CYS A 138 9.68 -18.61 -7.41
C CYS A 138 8.26 -19.04 -7.05
N TYR A 139 8.06 -20.30 -6.61
CA TYR A 139 6.77 -21.00 -6.58
C TYR A 139 5.63 -20.26 -5.84
N ILE A 140 5.93 -19.25 -5.04
CA ILE A 140 4.93 -18.65 -4.15
C ILE A 140 5.00 -17.12 -4.11
N HIS A 141 6.18 -16.49 -4.15
CA HIS A 141 6.28 -15.04 -3.96
C HIS A 141 7.40 -14.38 -4.79
N PRO A 142 7.09 -13.28 -5.50
CA PRO A 142 8.09 -12.47 -6.21
C PRO A 142 9.24 -11.96 -5.33
N ILE A 143 9.01 -11.77 -4.03
CA ILE A 143 10.04 -11.27 -3.11
C ILE A 143 11.22 -12.23 -2.94
N THR A 144 11.01 -13.53 -3.18
CA THR A 144 12.07 -14.55 -3.10
C THR A 144 13.16 -14.33 -4.15
N LEU A 145 12.86 -13.60 -5.24
CA LEU A 145 13.79 -13.29 -6.32
C LEU A 145 14.90 -12.30 -5.96
N ASN A 146 14.68 -11.44 -4.95
CA ASN A 146 15.70 -10.48 -4.51
C ASN A 146 16.71 -11.09 -3.52
N ILE A 147 16.52 -12.36 -3.16
CA ILE A 147 17.33 -13.08 -2.16
C ILE A 147 18.31 -14.05 -2.84
N VAL A 148 18.16 -14.28 -4.14
CA VAL A 148 19.04 -15.11 -5.00
C VAL A 148 20.02 -14.22 -5.73
#